data_AF-A0A3E0VM32-F1
#
_entry.id   AF-A0A3E0VM32-F1
#
_cell.length_a   1.000
_cell.length_b   1.000
_cell.length_c   1.000
_cell.angle_alpha   90.00
_cell.angle_beta   90.00
_cell.angle_gamma   90.00
#
_symmetry.space_group_name_H-M   'P 1'
#
loop_
_entity.id
_entity.type
_entity.pdbx_description
1 polymer ?
#
loop_
_entity_poly.entity_id
_entity_poly.type
_entity_poly.pdbx_seq_one_letter_code
_entity_poly.pdbx_strand_id
1 'polypeptide(L)'
;MTASCEQLVHTWALRTLEGSGSGVVGMSAEWPTPPSSLHPLVEKLVDFLPQGSSVRIREGLAPPRSSEFLVDDESRPILVVKRYLGDDGAGRPGRYIAHALLDPTRALTARTAWRIARSGSLPSEWRLEDAPDSRLPRVDPELLARRIGPLMVDRSARSRSLLITVLGILDTGRRVVISGESDPEPLLDTVFAVLPSRMTERLTFSTYHADPYRSGALLTFTAPAFTAESVSAADCETVVLLTGEAPSEPIARVVSALLAGERVPDDLEDVNAVDEYLRLLEALRIDPWQASLDRIVQNLASEYAERWLLQPNVLVSIVQIFAQLSASQLQAVASAVGNPGIRDVIFHHASEEGITLLEFDPPASRPFLGVGVAFEPVPAEVSVRVAAEFDRLLDQALLGRRHRDAFPLEFASVTAILPSGAPGHSPQAQEPSQVPLLAEAELPTDRVRRIRTVLLNVGVIALVAISGASLGIFGASPATWGALVASTSLSVATYLIGRRR
;
A
#
# COMPACT_ATOMS: atom_id res chain seq x y z
N MET A 1 -12.86 -27.20 -4.85
CA MET A 1 -13.66 -27.42 -6.07
C MET A 1 -12.90 -26.80 -7.23
N THR A 2 -12.64 -27.53 -8.30
CA THR A 2 -12.04 -26.96 -9.52
C THR A 2 -13.09 -26.09 -10.21
N ALA A 3 -12.79 -24.82 -10.45
CA ALA A 3 -13.66 -23.93 -11.21
C ALA A 3 -13.91 -24.52 -12.60
N SER A 4 -15.17 -24.59 -13.02
CA SER A 4 -15.54 -25.22 -14.29
C SER A 4 -16.72 -24.45 -14.89
N CYS A 5 -16.46 -23.79 -16.01
CA CYS A 5 -17.44 -23.01 -16.74
C CYS A 5 -18.25 -23.90 -17.69
N GLU A 6 -19.55 -23.66 -17.75
CA GLU A 6 -20.42 -24.17 -18.80
C GLU A 6 -20.17 -23.42 -20.11
N GLN A 7 -20.34 -24.09 -21.25
CA GLN A 7 -20.16 -23.51 -22.58
C GLN A 7 -21.48 -23.42 -23.35
N LEU A 8 -21.61 -22.36 -24.14
CA LEU A 8 -22.61 -22.24 -25.20
C LEU A 8 -21.98 -21.63 -26.44
N VAL A 9 -22.23 -22.24 -27.59
CA VAL A 9 -21.76 -21.79 -28.91
C VAL A 9 -22.96 -21.59 -29.82
N HIS A 10 -23.10 -20.38 -30.35
CA HIS A 10 -24.16 -19.99 -31.28
C HIS A 10 -23.57 -19.52 -32.61
N THR A 11 -24.15 -19.98 -33.72
CA THR A 11 -23.79 -19.53 -35.07
C THR A 11 -24.87 -19.90 -36.09
N TRP A 12 -24.69 -19.49 -37.35
CA TRP A 12 -25.44 -20.01 -38.48
C TRP A 12 -24.81 -21.32 -38.99
N ALA A 13 -25.62 -22.40 -39.05
CA ALA A 13 -25.21 -23.72 -39.53
C ALA A 13 -26.35 -24.46 -40.25
N LEU A 14 -26.02 -25.49 -41.03
CA LEU A 14 -27.01 -26.36 -41.68
C LEU A 14 -27.82 -27.16 -40.65
N ARG A 15 -27.21 -27.46 -39.50
CA ARG A 15 -27.84 -28.12 -38.35
C ARG A 15 -27.42 -27.43 -37.06
N THR A 16 -28.40 -27.12 -36.23
CA THR A 16 -28.26 -26.59 -34.88
C THR A 16 -28.99 -27.53 -33.91
N LEU A 17 -28.86 -27.30 -32.61
CA LEU A 17 -29.68 -27.99 -31.60
C LEU A 17 -31.17 -27.60 -31.67
N GLU A 18 -31.50 -26.56 -32.43
CA GLU A 18 -32.85 -26.00 -32.60
C GLU A 18 -33.47 -26.34 -33.97
N GLY A 19 -32.68 -26.79 -34.94
CA GLY A 19 -33.12 -26.98 -36.33
C GLY A 19 -32.03 -26.64 -37.34
N SER A 20 -32.31 -25.72 -38.25
CA SER A 20 -31.37 -25.25 -39.28
C SER A 20 -31.36 -23.72 -39.35
N GLY A 21 -30.20 -23.12 -39.60
CA GLY A 21 -30.03 -21.67 -39.66
C GLY A 21 -29.26 -21.14 -38.45
N SER A 22 -29.66 -19.96 -37.95
CA SER A 22 -29.09 -19.37 -36.73
C SER A 22 -29.58 -20.13 -35.51
N GLY A 23 -28.66 -20.58 -34.66
CA GLY A 23 -29.05 -21.19 -33.40
C GLY A 23 -27.85 -21.74 -32.62
N VAL A 24 -28.14 -22.38 -31.49
CA VAL A 24 -27.11 -23.02 -30.68
C VAL A 24 -26.57 -24.25 -31.41
N VAL A 25 -25.27 -24.29 -31.64
CA VAL A 25 -24.56 -25.44 -32.25
C VAL A 25 -23.74 -26.22 -31.24
N GLY A 26 -23.44 -25.63 -30.09
CA GLY A 26 -22.67 -26.26 -29.02
C GLY A 26 -23.23 -25.87 -27.66
N MET A 27 -23.41 -26.83 -26.74
CA MET A 27 -23.84 -26.53 -25.38
C MET A 27 -23.29 -27.56 -24.39
N SER A 28 -22.92 -27.14 -23.19
CA SER A 28 -22.59 -28.05 -22.09
C SER A 28 -23.85 -28.67 -21.47
N ALA A 29 -23.70 -29.86 -20.88
CA ALA A 29 -24.84 -30.63 -20.38
C ALA A 29 -25.60 -29.94 -19.22
N GLU A 30 -24.92 -29.10 -18.43
CA GLU A 30 -25.49 -28.39 -17.28
C GLU A 30 -25.69 -26.89 -17.56
N TRP A 31 -25.71 -26.48 -18.83
CA TRP A 31 -26.08 -25.11 -19.19
C TRP A 31 -27.49 -24.78 -18.65
N PRO A 32 -27.71 -23.62 -18.02
CA PRO A 32 -28.91 -23.37 -17.21
C PRO A 32 -30.19 -23.12 -18.02
N THR A 33 -30.09 -22.93 -19.34
CA THR A 33 -31.24 -22.62 -20.21
C THR A 33 -31.43 -23.68 -21.28
N PRO A 34 -32.64 -23.81 -21.86
CA PRO A 34 -32.81 -24.58 -23.08
C PRO A 34 -31.89 -24.07 -24.21
N PRO A 35 -31.52 -24.93 -25.17
CA PRO A 35 -30.81 -24.52 -26.37
C PRO A 35 -31.79 -23.76 -27.27
N SER A 36 -32.05 -22.50 -26.95
CA SER A 36 -32.96 -21.65 -27.71
C SER A 36 -32.38 -20.25 -27.84
N SER A 37 -32.13 -19.82 -29.07
CA SER A 37 -31.76 -18.45 -29.42
C SER A 37 -32.79 -17.40 -28.98
N LEU A 38 -34.06 -17.81 -28.78
CA LEU A 38 -35.15 -16.97 -28.28
C LEU A 38 -35.21 -16.88 -26.76
N HIS A 39 -34.40 -17.65 -26.04
CA HIS A 39 -34.33 -17.54 -24.59
C HIS A 39 -33.69 -16.19 -24.22
N PRO A 40 -34.27 -15.37 -23.31
CA PRO A 40 -33.79 -14.00 -23.06
C PRO A 40 -32.31 -13.89 -22.71
N LEU A 41 -31.78 -14.82 -21.90
CA LEU A 41 -30.35 -14.89 -21.61
C LEU A 41 -29.53 -15.14 -22.87
N VAL A 42 -29.91 -16.11 -23.70
CA VAL A 42 -29.16 -16.47 -24.91
C VAL A 42 -29.22 -15.33 -25.92
N GLU A 43 -30.40 -14.74 -26.14
CA GLU A 43 -30.60 -13.59 -27.03
C GLU A 43 -29.64 -12.45 -26.68
N LYS A 44 -29.56 -12.07 -25.40
CA LYS A 44 -28.63 -11.04 -24.91
C LYS A 44 -27.17 -11.40 -25.17
N LEU A 45 -26.80 -12.67 -25.02
CA LEU A 45 -25.42 -13.12 -25.20
C LEU A 45 -25.01 -13.23 -26.68
N VAL A 46 -25.95 -13.42 -27.61
CA VAL A 46 -25.61 -13.66 -29.02
C VAL A 46 -25.77 -12.44 -29.92
N ASP A 47 -26.43 -11.36 -29.45
CA ASP A 47 -26.55 -10.11 -30.21
C ASP A 47 -25.18 -9.54 -30.60
N PHE A 48 -24.95 -9.17 -31.85
CA PHE A 48 -23.61 -8.82 -32.33
C PHE A 48 -23.59 -7.76 -33.43
N LEU A 49 -24.32 -7.98 -34.52
CA LEU A 49 -24.36 -7.05 -35.65
C LEU A 49 -25.72 -6.36 -35.67
N PRO A 50 -25.77 -5.01 -35.71
CA PRO A 50 -27.04 -4.32 -35.85
C PRO A 50 -27.67 -4.61 -37.22
N GLN A 51 -28.97 -4.33 -37.31
CA GLN A 51 -29.67 -4.37 -38.59
C GLN A 51 -29.00 -3.44 -39.60
N GLY A 52 -28.82 -3.93 -40.83
CA GLY A 52 -28.20 -3.16 -41.92
C GLY A 52 -26.67 -3.30 -42.04
N SER A 53 -25.98 -4.00 -41.12
CA SER A 53 -24.53 -4.22 -41.23
C SER A 53 -24.09 -4.92 -42.53
N SER A 54 -24.99 -5.65 -43.19
CA SER A 54 -24.73 -6.31 -44.47
C SER A 54 -24.35 -5.35 -45.60
N VAL A 55 -24.78 -4.09 -45.55
CA VAL A 55 -24.38 -3.06 -46.54
C VAL A 55 -22.92 -2.69 -46.32
N ARG A 56 -22.57 -2.33 -45.08
CA ARG A 56 -21.23 -1.91 -44.67
C ARG A 56 -20.17 -2.99 -44.90
N ILE A 57 -20.53 -4.24 -44.64
CA ILE A 57 -19.66 -5.40 -44.90
C ILE A 57 -19.40 -5.55 -46.40
N ARG A 58 -20.43 -5.37 -47.26
CA ARG A 58 -20.26 -5.41 -48.73
C ARG A 58 -19.41 -4.25 -49.25
N GLU A 59 -19.41 -3.11 -48.56
CA GLU A 59 -18.53 -1.97 -48.82
C GLU A 59 -17.08 -2.19 -48.35
N GLY A 60 -16.78 -3.35 -47.75
CA GLY A 60 -15.44 -3.76 -47.35
C GLY A 60 -15.08 -3.45 -45.90
N LEU A 61 -16.02 -3.00 -45.08
CA LEU A 61 -15.77 -2.77 -43.66
C LEU A 61 -15.78 -4.09 -42.88
N ALA A 62 -14.72 -4.33 -42.11
CA ALA A 62 -14.60 -5.52 -41.27
C ALA A 62 -15.33 -5.31 -39.94
N PRO A 63 -16.27 -6.20 -39.56
CA PRO A 63 -16.84 -6.15 -38.23
C PRO A 63 -15.79 -6.32 -37.13
N PRO A 64 -15.93 -5.60 -36.00
CA PRO A 64 -14.99 -5.71 -34.89
C PRO A 64 -15.09 -7.08 -34.21
N ARG A 65 -14.02 -7.48 -33.52
CA ARG A 65 -14.10 -8.58 -32.56
C ARG A 65 -14.77 -8.08 -31.28
N SER A 66 -15.70 -8.87 -30.73
CA SER A 66 -16.30 -8.57 -29.43
C SER A 66 -15.79 -9.52 -28.36
N SER A 67 -15.47 -8.98 -27.19
CA SER A 67 -15.26 -9.72 -25.95
C SER A 67 -16.00 -8.97 -24.84
N GLU A 68 -16.88 -9.68 -24.15
CA GLU A 68 -17.73 -9.13 -23.10
C GLU A 68 -17.59 -9.94 -21.83
N PHE A 69 -17.26 -9.28 -20.74
CA PHE A 69 -17.29 -9.86 -19.40
C PHE A 69 -18.40 -9.19 -18.60
N LEU A 70 -19.42 -9.97 -18.28
CA LEU A 70 -20.67 -9.55 -17.66
C LEU A 70 -20.95 -10.39 -16.41
N VAL A 71 -21.97 -9.98 -15.69
CA VAL A 71 -22.53 -10.73 -14.57
C VAL A 71 -24.02 -10.88 -14.83
N ASP A 72 -24.57 -12.08 -14.66
CA ASP A 72 -26.00 -12.34 -14.83
C ASP A 72 -26.83 -11.94 -13.59
N ASP A 73 -28.14 -12.14 -13.68
CA ASP A 73 -29.09 -11.79 -12.62
C ASP A 73 -28.86 -12.61 -11.32
N GLU A 74 -28.19 -13.76 -11.39
CA GLU A 74 -27.80 -14.61 -10.26
C GLU A 74 -26.37 -14.31 -9.75
N SER A 75 -25.78 -13.21 -10.22
CA SER A 75 -24.40 -12.82 -9.91
C SER A 75 -23.35 -13.84 -10.36
N ARG A 76 -23.60 -14.56 -11.46
CA ARG A 76 -22.64 -15.48 -12.08
C ARG A 76 -21.85 -14.75 -13.17
N PRO A 77 -20.50 -14.81 -13.15
CA PRO A 77 -19.68 -14.25 -14.21
C PRO A 77 -19.92 -14.94 -15.56
N ILE A 78 -19.99 -14.15 -16.62
CA ILE A 78 -20.10 -14.61 -18.00
C ILE A 78 -19.03 -13.94 -18.85
N LEU A 79 -18.27 -14.74 -19.61
CA LEU A 79 -17.44 -14.26 -20.71
C LEU A 79 -18.11 -14.63 -22.03
N VAL A 80 -18.31 -13.67 -22.93
CA VAL A 80 -18.74 -13.91 -24.32
C VAL A 80 -17.68 -13.41 -25.28
N VAL A 81 -17.32 -14.22 -26.27
CA VAL A 81 -16.48 -13.80 -27.39
C VAL A 81 -17.26 -13.96 -28.68
N LYS A 82 -17.32 -12.89 -29.48
CA LYS A 82 -18.05 -12.86 -30.76
C LYS A 82 -17.10 -12.51 -31.89
N ARG A 83 -17.24 -13.21 -33.02
CA ARG A 83 -16.39 -13.03 -34.20
C ARG A 83 -17.17 -13.23 -35.48
N TYR A 84 -16.91 -12.36 -36.46
CA TYR A 84 -17.44 -12.50 -37.81
C TYR A 84 -16.79 -13.67 -38.56
N LEU A 85 -17.62 -14.48 -39.23
CA LEU A 85 -17.23 -15.67 -39.99
C LEU A 85 -17.44 -15.53 -41.50
N GLY A 86 -18.02 -14.43 -41.97
CA GLY A 86 -18.28 -14.21 -43.39
C GLY A 86 -19.75 -14.40 -43.78
N ASP A 87 -19.95 -15.10 -44.88
CA ASP A 87 -21.27 -15.29 -45.47
C ASP A 87 -21.94 -16.56 -44.93
N ASP A 88 -23.27 -16.54 -44.92
CA ASP A 88 -24.07 -17.72 -44.63
C ASP A 88 -24.12 -18.70 -45.82
N GLY A 89 -24.82 -19.83 -45.65
CA GLY A 89 -24.98 -20.84 -46.71
C GLY A 89 -25.73 -20.35 -47.97
N ALA A 90 -26.33 -19.16 -47.93
CA ALA A 90 -26.99 -18.51 -49.06
C ALA A 90 -26.14 -17.38 -49.66
N GLY A 91 -24.89 -17.19 -49.21
CA GLY A 91 -24.01 -16.12 -49.68
C GLY A 91 -24.38 -14.73 -49.13
N ARG A 92 -25.20 -14.66 -48.08
CA ARG A 92 -25.54 -13.39 -47.43
C ARG A 92 -24.52 -13.07 -46.35
N PRO A 93 -23.92 -11.87 -46.35
CA PRO A 93 -23.00 -11.46 -45.30
C PRO A 93 -23.73 -11.30 -43.97
N GLY A 94 -23.07 -11.66 -42.88
CA GLY A 94 -23.63 -11.54 -41.54
C GLY A 94 -23.47 -12.78 -40.65
N ARG A 95 -22.76 -13.82 -41.12
CA ARG A 95 -22.47 -14.99 -40.31
C ARG A 95 -21.43 -14.64 -39.25
N TYR A 96 -21.71 -15.02 -38.01
CA TYR A 96 -20.79 -14.87 -36.89
C TYR A 96 -20.89 -16.07 -35.95
N ILE A 97 -19.90 -16.20 -35.07
CA ILE A 97 -19.92 -17.13 -33.94
C ILE A 97 -19.93 -16.32 -32.65
N ALA A 98 -20.75 -16.74 -31.70
CA ALA A 98 -20.74 -16.26 -30.33
C ALA A 98 -20.45 -17.46 -29.41
N HIS A 99 -19.41 -17.36 -28.59
CA HIS A 99 -19.05 -18.36 -27.61
C HIS A 99 -19.15 -17.75 -26.21
N ALA A 100 -20.08 -18.23 -25.41
CA ALA A 100 -20.26 -17.86 -24.02
C ALA A 100 -19.69 -18.93 -23.06
N LEU A 101 -19.00 -18.46 -22.02
CA LEU A 101 -18.62 -19.22 -20.84
C LEU A 101 -19.40 -18.67 -19.65
N LEU A 102 -20.15 -19.52 -18.95
CA LEU A 102 -20.83 -19.18 -17.71
C LEU A 102 -20.11 -19.86 -16.54
N ASP A 103 -19.71 -19.08 -15.54
CA ASP A 103 -19.06 -19.62 -14.35
C ASP A 103 -20.02 -19.69 -13.15
N PRO A 104 -20.56 -20.88 -12.81
CA PRO A 104 -21.41 -21.05 -11.63
C PRO A 104 -20.63 -20.93 -10.31
N THR A 105 -19.30 -21.06 -10.33
CA THR A 105 -18.45 -21.04 -9.12
C THR A 105 -17.96 -19.65 -8.72
N ARG A 106 -18.14 -18.65 -9.60
CA ARG A 106 -17.70 -17.26 -9.42
C ARG A 106 -16.17 -17.09 -9.25
N ALA A 107 -15.38 -18.01 -9.78
CA ALA A 107 -13.93 -17.95 -9.83
C ALA A 107 -13.39 -17.13 -11.02
N LEU A 108 -14.19 -16.97 -12.08
CA LEU A 108 -13.85 -16.21 -13.28
C LEU A 108 -13.88 -14.70 -12.97
N THR A 109 -12.69 -14.10 -12.89
CA THR A 109 -12.52 -12.65 -12.72
C THR A 109 -12.42 -11.93 -14.07
N ALA A 110 -12.61 -10.61 -14.09
CA ALA A 110 -12.46 -9.79 -15.29
C ALA A 110 -11.06 -9.94 -15.92
N ARG A 111 -10.00 -9.97 -15.10
CA ARG A 111 -8.62 -10.17 -15.57
C ARG A 111 -8.46 -11.54 -16.23
N THR A 112 -8.97 -12.61 -15.63
CA THR A 112 -8.91 -13.96 -16.19
C THR A 112 -9.74 -14.06 -17.47
N ALA A 113 -10.95 -13.50 -17.47
CA ALA A 113 -11.83 -13.44 -18.64
C ALA A 113 -11.17 -12.70 -19.80
N TRP A 114 -10.55 -11.55 -19.54
CA TRP A 114 -9.81 -10.79 -20.55
C TRP A 114 -8.65 -11.61 -21.15
N ARG A 115 -7.88 -12.30 -20.30
CA ARG A 115 -6.80 -13.17 -20.78
C ARG A 115 -7.33 -14.28 -21.70
N ILE A 116 -8.39 -14.99 -21.30
CA ILE A 116 -9.02 -16.05 -22.11
C ILE A 116 -9.54 -15.48 -23.43
N ALA A 117 -10.18 -14.31 -23.40
CA ALA A 117 -10.72 -13.67 -24.58
C ALA A 117 -9.63 -13.39 -25.61
N ARG A 118 -8.53 -12.74 -25.22
CA ARG A 118 -7.46 -12.37 -26.16
C ARG A 118 -6.63 -13.55 -26.68
N SER A 119 -6.53 -14.66 -25.95
CA SER A 119 -5.65 -15.78 -26.35
C SER A 119 -6.13 -16.57 -27.56
N GLY A 120 -7.41 -16.43 -27.95
CA GLY A 120 -8.00 -17.26 -28.99
C GLY A 120 -8.19 -18.73 -28.57
N SER A 121 -8.18 -19.02 -27.26
CA SER A 121 -8.38 -20.38 -26.75
C SER A 121 -9.81 -20.89 -26.93
N LEU A 122 -10.77 -19.99 -27.14
CA LEU A 122 -12.15 -20.33 -27.38
C LEU A 122 -12.38 -20.58 -28.88
N PRO A 123 -13.22 -21.58 -29.25
CA PRO A 123 -13.73 -21.77 -30.59
C PRO A 123 -14.02 -20.44 -31.30
N SER A 124 -13.27 -20.18 -32.36
CA SER A 124 -13.40 -18.98 -33.17
C SER A 124 -13.99 -19.28 -34.55
N GLU A 125 -14.31 -20.55 -34.82
CA GLU A 125 -14.82 -21.06 -36.08
C GLU A 125 -15.78 -22.22 -35.80
N TRP A 126 -16.72 -22.41 -36.72
CA TRP A 126 -17.60 -23.58 -36.81
C TRP A 126 -17.91 -23.73 -38.29
N ARG A 127 -17.80 -24.91 -38.91
CA ARG A 127 -18.15 -25.06 -40.34
C ARG A 127 -19.65 -25.22 -40.50
N LEU A 128 -20.20 -24.86 -41.66
CA LEU A 128 -21.65 -24.90 -41.87
C LEU A 128 -22.20 -26.33 -41.73
N GLU A 129 -21.40 -27.31 -42.08
CA GLU A 129 -21.68 -28.74 -42.11
C GLU A 129 -21.34 -29.48 -40.81
N ASP A 130 -20.66 -28.84 -39.86
CA ASP A 130 -20.28 -29.47 -38.59
C ASP A 130 -21.53 -29.84 -37.79
N ALA A 131 -21.54 -31.04 -37.22
CA ALA A 131 -22.67 -31.53 -36.44
C ALA A 131 -22.77 -30.78 -35.09
N PRO A 132 -23.98 -30.44 -34.63
CA PRO A 132 -24.13 -29.78 -33.34
C PRO A 132 -23.78 -30.71 -32.19
N ASP A 133 -23.22 -30.15 -31.10
CA ASP A 133 -22.81 -30.86 -29.90
C ASP A 133 -23.61 -30.40 -28.67
N SER A 134 -24.39 -31.30 -28.06
CA SER A 134 -25.18 -31.02 -26.87
C SER A 134 -24.46 -31.35 -25.56
N ARG A 135 -23.19 -31.76 -25.63
CA ARG A 135 -22.40 -32.22 -24.47
C ARG A 135 -20.97 -31.70 -24.54
N LEU A 136 -20.82 -30.41 -24.84
CA LEU A 136 -19.51 -29.76 -24.77
C LEU A 136 -18.91 -29.94 -23.36
N PRO A 137 -17.62 -30.31 -23.27
CA PRO A 137 -16.96 -30.45 -21.98
C PRO A 137 -16.96 -29.11 -21.25
N ARG A 138 -16.91 -29.12 -19.92
CA ARG A 138 -16.72 -27.87 -19.17
C ARG A 138 -15.29 -27.34 -19.34
N VAL A 139 -15.13 -26.04 -19.15
CA VAL A 139 -13.84 -25.34 -19.29
C VAL A 139 -13.31 -24.92 -17.93
N ASP A 140 -12.06 -25.25 -17.62
CA ASP A 140 -11.37 -24.67 -16.47
C ASP A 140 -10.72 -23.32 -16.87
N PRO A 141 -11.23 -22.18 -16.38
CA PRO A 141 -10.74 -20.87 -16.76
C PRO A 141 -9.31 -20.61 -16.25
N GLU A 142 -8.91 -21.17 -15.11
CA GLU A 142 -7.54 -21.02 -14.62
C GLU A 142 -6.56 -21.79 -15.50
N LEU A 143 -6.90 -23.02 -15.87
CA LEU A 143 -6.06 -23.84 -16.74
C LEU A 143 -5.88 -23.17 -18.11
N LEU A 144 -6.94 -22.58 -18.66
CA LEU A 144 -6.84 -21.78 -19.87
C LEU A 144 -5.94 -20.56 -19.65
N ALA A 145 -6.16 -19.80 -18.58
CA ALA A 145 -5.43 -18.56 -18.32
C ALA A 145 -3.94 -18.77 -18.08
N ARG A 146 -3.54 -19.89 -17.45
CA ARG A 146 -2.12 -20.25 -17.20
C ARG A 146 -1.31 -20.43 -18.48
N ARG A 147 -1.95 -20.75 -19.61
CA ARG A 147 -1.28 -20.96 -20.90
C ARG A 147 -1.06 -19.66 -21.68
N ILE A 148 -1.49 -18.53 -21.12
CA ILE A 148 -1.55 -17.24 -21.81
C ILE A 148 -0.42 -16.36 -21.28
N GLY A 149 0.34 -15.75 -22.20
CA GLY A 149 1.47 -14.87 -21.88
C GLY A 149 1.08 -13.67 -20.99
N PRO A 150 2.07 -12.93 -20.47
CA PRO A 150 1.81 -11.77 -19.62
C PRO A 150 0.95 -10.72 -20.34
N LEU A 151 0.28 -9.88 -19.55
CA LEU A 151 -0.40 -8.69 -20.07
C LEU A 151 0.64 -7.62 -20.37
N MET A 152 0.44 -6.87 -21.46
CA MET A 152 1.37 -5.82 -21.87
C MET A 152 0.94 -4.46 -21.29
N VAL A 153 1.92 -3.63 -20.94
CA VAL A 153 1.67 -2.27 -20.42
C VAL A 153 2.01 -1.27 -21.52
N ASP A 154 1.00 -0.59 -22.06
CA ASP A 154 1.15 0.58 -22.91
C ASP A 154 1.11 1.85 -22.05
N ARG A 155 2.11 2.72 -22.21
CA ARG A 155 2.25 4.00 -21.47
C ARG A 155 1.76 5.21 -22.27
N SER A 156 0.99 4.98 -23.34
CA SER A 156 0.40 6.05 -24.13
C SER A 156 -0.54 6.96 -23.32
N ALA A 157 -0.75 8.17 -23.81
CA ALA A 157 -1.74 9.10 -23.23
C ALA A 157 -3.16 8.51 -23.24
N ARG A 158 -3.47 7.61 -24.19
CA ARG A 158 -4.75 6.90 -24.28
C ARG A 158 -4.89 5.88 -23.15
N SER A 159 -3.88 5.05 -22.91
CA SER A 159 -3.88 4.12 -21.78
C SER A 159 -4.00 4.84 -20.44
N ARG A 160 -3.32 5.97 -20.30
CA ARG A 160 -3.46 6.86 -19.13
C ARG A 160 -4.90 7.35 -18.95
N SER A 161 -5.51 7.83 -20.03
CA SER A 161 -6.90 8.33 -20.01
C SER A 161 -7.90 7.23 -19.71
N LEU A 162 -7.68 6.02 -20.26
CA LEU A 162 -8.53 4.86 -19.95
C LEU A 162 -8.39 4.48 -18.48
N LEU A 163 -7.18 4.44 -17.92
CA LEU A 163 -6.97 4.11 -16.52
C LEU A 163 -7.65 5.13 -15.59
N ILE A 164 -7.56 6.43 -15.89
CA ILE A 164 -8.31 7.49 -15.19
C ILE A 164 -9.82 7.19 -15.23
N THR A 165 -10.34 6.87 -16.41
CA THR A 165 -11.76 6.55 -16.60
C THR A 165 -12.17 5.33 -15.79
N VAL A 166 -11.38 4.25 -15.84
CA VAL A 166 -11.65 3.01 -15.08
C VAL A 166 -11.64 3.26 -13.58
N LEU A 167 -10.69 4.05 -13.06
CA LEU A 167 -10.69 4.41 -11.64
C LEU A 167 -11.94 5.24 -11.26
N GLY A 168 -12.38 6.14 -12.13
CA GLY A 168 -13.65 6.86 -11.94
C GLY A 168 -14.89 5.96 -11.98
N ILE A 169 -14.90 4.94 -12.86
CA ILE A 169 -15.95 3.90 -12.91
C ILE A 169 -15.98 3.12 -11.59
N LEU A 170 -14.83 2.74 -11.05
CA LEU A 170 -14.75 1.95 -9.82
C LEU A 170 -15.16 2.75 -8.58
N ASP A 171 -14.93 4.06 -8.58
CA ASP A 171 -15.36 4.97 -7.52
C ASP A 171 -16.88 5.20 -7.56
N THR A 172 -17.42 5.49 -8.74
CA THR A 172 -18.83 5.91 -8.89
C THR A 172 -19.82 4.78 -9.20
N GLY A 173 -19.34 3.63 -9.66
CA GLY A 173 -20.16 2.52 -10.16
C GLY A 173 -20.89 2.83 -11.48
N ARG A 174 -20.56 3.93 -12.14
CA ARG A 174 -21.26 4.41 -13.35
C ARG A 174 -20.82 3.63 -14.58
N ARG A 175 -21.77 3.39 -15.49
CA ARG A 175 -21.50 2.82 -16.80
C ARG A 175 -20.98 3.90 -17.75
N VAL A 176 -19.88 3.61 -18.42
CA VAL A 176 -19.19 4.52 -19.34
C VAL A 176 -19.06 3.87 -20.72
N VAL A 177 -19.34 4.67 -21.74
CA VAL A 177 -19.17 4.29 -23.15
C VAL A 177 -17.99 5.05 -23.74
N ILE A 178 -16.99 4.31 -24.25
CA ILE A 178 -15.81 4.86 -24.92
C ILE A 178 -16.06 4.91 -26.43
N SER A 179 -16.02 6.13 -26.98
CA SER A 179 -16.19 6.37 -28.41
C SER A 179 -14.86 6.71 -29.11
N GLY A 180 -14.77 6.37 -30.39
CA GLY A 180 -13.65 6.71 -31.26
C GLY A 180 -12.39 5.86 -31.06
N GLU A 181 -12.45 4.78 -30.29
CA GLU A 181 -11.35 3.83 -30.16
C GLU A 181 -11.56 2.63 -31.08
N SER A 182 -10.64 2.42 -32.02
CA SER A 182 -10.74 1.35 -33.02
C SER A 182 -10.16 0.03 -32.56
N ASP A 183 -9.20 0.07 -31.63
CA ASP A 183 -8.54 -1.12 -31.09
C ASP A 183 -8.38 -1.01 -29.57
N PRO A 184 -9.37 -1.50 -28.79
CA PRO A 184 -9.34 -1.39 -27.34
C PRO A 184 -8.41 -2.43 -26.68
N GLU A 185 -7.89 -3.42 -27.41
CA GLU A 185 -7.17 -4.54 -26.79
C GLU A 185 -5.89 -4.08 -26.03
N PRO A 186 -4.99 -3.25 -26.60
CA PRO A 186 -3.78 -2.80 -25.90
C PRO A 186 -4.08 -1.96 -24.65
N LEU A 187 -5.19 -1.21 -24.67
CA LEU A 187 -5.60 -0.37 -23.56
C LEU A 187 -6.13 -1.21 -22.39
N LEU A 188 -6.96 -2.22 -22.68
CA LEU A 188 -7.47 -3.16 -21.67
C LEU A 188 -6.34 -4.03 -21.10
N ASP A 189 -5.38 -4.46 -21.93
CA ASP A 189 -4.17 -5.13 -21.47
C ASP A 189 -3.46 -4.32 -20.38
N THR A 190 -3.31 -3.02 -20.61
CA THR A 190 -2.70 -2.10 -19.63
C THR A 190 -3.50 -2.04 -18.33
N VAL A 191 -4.82 -1.82 -18.42
CA VAL A 191 -5.71 -1.73 -17.24
C VAL A 191 -5.59 -2.98 -16.37
N PHE A 192 -5.71 -4.16 -16.98
CA PHE A 192 -5.67 -5.43 -16.26
C PHE A 192 -4.26 -5.83 -15.80
N ALA A 193 -3.21 -5.28 -16.40
CA ALA A 193 -1.83 -5.49 -16.00
C ALA A 193 -1.44 -4.70 -14.75
N VAL A 194 -1.95 -3.47 -14.61
CA VAL A 194 -1.47 -2.53 -13.58
C VAL A 194 -2.39 -2.37 -12.38
N LEU A 195 -3.71 -2.59 -12.52
CA LEU A 195 -4.63 -2.47 -11.39
C LEU A 195 -4.48 -3.62 -10.40
N PRO A 196 -4.64 -3.39 -9.08
CA PRO A 196 -4.78 -4.45 -8.09
C PRO A 196 -5.88 -5.46 -8.43
N SER A 197 -5.67 -6.72 -8.07
CA SER A 197 -6.62 -7.81 -8.34
C SER A 197 -8.02 -7.49 -7.79
N ARG A 198 -8.14 -7.01 -6.55
CA ARG A 198 -9.43 -6.65 -5.93
C ARG A 198 -10.20 -5.58 -6.69
N MET A 199 -9.52 -4.56 -7.22
CA MET A 199 -10.16 -3.54 -8.04
C MET A 199 -10.74 -4.12 -9.33
N THR A 200 -10.05 -5.09 -9.95
CA THR A 200 -10.52 -5.72 -11.19
C THR A 200 -11.73 -6.65 -11.00
N GLU A 201 -11.98 -7.16 -9.78
CA GLU A 201 -13.14 -8.03 -9.49
C GLU A 201 -14.48 -7.31 -9.67
N ARG A 202 -14.48 -5.98 -9.48
CA ARG A 202 -15.67 -5.13 -9.62
C ARG A 202 -15.90 -4.67 -11.06
N LEU A 203 -14.95 -4.89 -11.96
CA LEU A 203 -15.00 -4.38 -13.33
C LEU A 203 -15.71 -5.36 -14.27
N THR A 204 -16.64 -4.85 -15.07
CA THR A 204 -17.20 -5.53 -16.24
C THR A 204 -16.86 -4.73 -17.49
N PHE A 205 -16.65 -5.41 -18.61
CA PHE A 205 -16.23 -4.75 -19.85
C PHE A 205 -16.88 -5.34 -21.09
N SER A 206 -16.97 -4.55 -22.15
CA SER A 206 -17.34 -4.98 -23.50
C SER A 206 -16.46 -4.24 -24.51
N THR A 207 -15.67 -4.97 -25.31
CA THR A 207 -14.83 -4.35 -26.37
C THR A 207 -15.64 -3.88 -27.57
N TYR A 208 -16.89 -4.34 -27.69
CA TYR A 208 -17.86 -3.89 -28.68
C TYR A 208 -19.22 -4.52 -28.37
N HIS A 209 -20.28 -3.71 -28.43
CA HIS A 209 -21.67 -4.16 -28.45
C HIS A 209 -22.43 -3.36 -29.51
N ALA A 210 -23.36 -4.00 -30.25
CA ALA A 210 -24.14 -3.34 -31.31
C ALA A 210 -24.92 -2.13 -30.79
N ASP A 211 -25.51 -2.31 -29.61
CA ASP A 211 -26.13 -1.27 -28.80
C ASP A 211 -25.37 -1.11 -27.47
N PRO A 212 -24.40 -0.18 -27.36
CA PRO A 212 -23.53 -0.08 -26.19
C PRO A 212 -24.28 0.20 -24.88
N TYR A 213 -25.50 0.73 -24.95
CA TYR A 213 -26.31 1.06 -23.79
C TYR A 213 -27.02 -0.19 -23.21
N ARG A 214 -27.14 -1.26 -24.00
CA ARG A 214 -27.73 -2.55 -23.59
C ARG A 214 -26.71 -3.61 -23.15
N SER A 215 -25.41 -3.34 -23.34
CA SER A 215 -24.29 -4.20 -22.95
C SER A 215 -24.39 -4.68 -21.49
N GLY A 216 -24.75 -3.78 -20.57
CA GLY A 216 -24.77 -4.06 -19.14
C GLY A 216 -23.39 -4.07 -18.47
N ALA A 217 -22.30 -3.97 -19.25
CA ALA A 217 -20.95 -3.76 -18.72
C ALA A 217 -20.76 -2.33 -18.20
N LEU A 218 -19.87 -2.18 -17.21
CA LEU A 218 -19.43 -0.89 -16.68
C LEU A 218 -18.60 -0.10 -17.70
N LEU A 219 -17.76 -0.78 -18.47
CA LEU A 219 -16.94 -0.18 -19.52
C LEU A 219 -17.31 -0.77 -20.88
N THR A 220 -17.87 0.02 -21.79
CA THR A 220 -18.22 -0.45 -23.14
C THR A 220 -17.54 0.39 -24.21
N PHE A 221 -16.86 -0.25 -25.17
CA PHE A 221 -16.28 0.43 -26.33
C PHE A 221 -17.26 0.38 -27.51
N THR A 222 -17.23 1.42 -28.35
CA THR A 222 -18.02 1.48 -29.58
C THR A 222 -17.15 1.24 -30.81
N ALA A 223 -17.74 0.66 -31.85
CA ALA A 223 -17.15 0.63 -33.18
C ALA A 223 -18.04 1.48 -34.11
N PRO A 224 -17.64 2.70 -34.51
CA PRO A 224 -18.53 3.65 -35.17
C PRO A 224 -19.28 3.10 -36.39
N ALA A 225 -18.63 2.27 -37.21
CA ALA A 225 -19.26 1.65 -38.38
C ALA A 225 -20.30 0.56 -38.04
N PHE A 226 -20.28 0.00 -36.84
CA PHE A 226 -21.10 -1.13 -36.44
C PHE A 226 -21.94 -0.86 -35.18
N THR A 227 -21.95 0.39 -34.71
CA THR A 227 -22.79 0.82 -33.58
C THR A 227 -24.11 1.37 -34.12
N ALA A 228 -25.24 1.02 -33.50
CA ALA A 228 -26.54 1.54 -33.91
C ALA A 228 -26.62 3.08 -33.71
N GLU A 229 -27.06 3.82 -34.73
CA GLU A 229 -27.18 5.29 -34.69
C GLU A 229 -28.32 5.79 -33.78
N SER A 230 -29.28 4.92 -33.48
CA SER A 230 -30.50 5.23 -32.74
C SER A 230 -30.41 4.73 -31.31
N VAL A 231 -29.57 5.36 -30.49
CA VAL A 231 -29.63 5.11 -29.05
C VAL A 231 -29.80 6.40 -28.27
N SER A 232 -30.90 6.43 -27.51
CA SER A 232 -31.20 7.46 -26.53
C SER A 232 -30.21 7.35 -25.38
N ALA A 233 -29.43 8.40 -25.13
CA ALA A 233 -28.45 8.50 -24.05
C ALA A 233 -29.06 8.51 -22.63
N ALA A 234 -30.31 8.06 -22.46
CA ALA A 234 -31.03 8.15 -21.19
C ALA A 234 -30.49 7.20 -20.11
N ASP A 235 -29.84 6.08 -20.49
CA ASP A 235 -29.42 5.02 -19.56
C ASP A 235 -27.88 4.83 -19.42
N CYS A 236 -27.06 5.54 -20.22
CA CYS A 236 -25.63 5.67 -19.94
C CYS A 236 -25.33 7.08 -19.45
N GLU A 237 -24.66 7.17 -18.31
CA GLU A 237 -24.47 8.46 -17.65
C GLU A 237 -23.38 9.32 -18.33
N THR A 238 -22.46 8.74 -19.11
CA THR A 238 -21.44 9.52 -19.84
C THR A 238 -20.86 8.77 -21.06
N VAL A 239 -20.85 9.43 -22.23
CA VAL A 239 -20.02 9.05 -23.39
C VAL A 239 -18.70 9.80 -23.29
N VAL A 240 -17.58 9.07 -23.28
CA VAL A 240 -16.25 9.62 -23.07
C VAL A 240 -15.39 9.44 -24.32
N LEU A 241 -14.69 10.50 -24.70
CA LEU A 241 -13.56 10.45 -25.62
C LEU A 241 -12.27 10.39 -24.79
N LEU A 242 -11.32 9.54 -25.17
CA LEU A 242 -10.03 9.42 -24.48
C LEU A 242 -9.09 10.60 -24.82
N THR A 243 -9.55 11.83 -24.59
CA THR A 243 -8.86 13.09 -24.93
C THR A 243 -8.10 13.71 -23.76
N GLY A 244 -7.95 12.99 -22.64
CA GLY A 244 -7.10 13.42 -21.50
C GLY A 244 -7.75 14.44 -20.58
N GLU A 245 -8.95 14.13 -20.06
CA GLU A 245 -9.53 14.92 -18.96
C GLU A 245 -8.58 15.00 -17.76
N ALA A 246 -8.58 16.14 -17.07
CA ALA A 246 -7.78 16.35 -15.88
C ALA A 246 -8.36 15.52 -14.71
N PRO A 247 -7.65 14.48 -14.25
CA PRO A 247 -8.13 13.66 -13.13
C PRO A 247 -8.07 14.44 -11.81
N SER A 248 -8.80 13.95 -10.80
CA SER A 248 -8.55 14.35 -9.42
C SER A 248 -7.11 14.02 -9.01
N GLU A 249 -6.55 14.75 -8.05
CA GLU A 249 -5.16 14.57 -7.62
C GLU A 249 -4.85 13.12 -7.15
N PRO A 250 -5.71 12.43 -6.37
CA PRO A 250 -5.46 11.03 -6.00
C PRO A 250 -5.39 10.09 -7.21
N ILE A 251 -6.35 10.22 -8.14
CA ILE A 251 -6.37 9.41 -9.38
C ILE A 251 -5.12 9.68 -10.21
N ALA A 252 -4.70 10.94 -10.34
CA ALA A 252 -3.50 11.33 -11.08
C ALA A 252 -2.24 10.64 -10.54
N ARG A 253 -2.10 10.59 -9.21
CA ARG A 253 -0.96 9.98 -8.52
C ARG A 253 -0.95 8.47 -8.68
N VAL A 254 -2.09 7.82 -8.41
CA VAL A 254 -2.26 6.37 -8.59
C VAL A 254 -1.93 5.96 -10.03
N VAL A 255 -2.51 6.63 -11.03
CA VAL A 255 -2.25 6.35 -12.45
C VAL A 255 -0.77 6.50 -12.80
N SER A 256 -0.12 7.57 -12.30
CA SER A 256 1.30 7.80 -12.56
C SER A 256 2.18 6.70 -11.96
N ALA A 257 1.91 6.30 -10.72
CA ALA A 257 2.65 5.25 -10.02
C ALA A 257 2.48 3.88 -10.69
N LEU A 258 1.23 3.50 -10.99
CA LEU A 258 0.91 2.22 -11.63
C LEU A 258 1.56 2.10 -13.02
N LEU A 259 1.50 3.15 -13.84
CA LEU A 259 2.16 3.16 -15.15
C LEU A 259 3.69 3.21 -15.08
N ALA A 260 4.24 3.78 -14.01
CA ALA A 260 5.69 3.72 -13.71
C ALA A 260 6.15 2.31 -13.29
N GLY A 261 5.22 1.43 -12.94
CA GLY A 261 5.51 0.05 -12.53
C GLY A 261 5.65 -0.12 -11.01
N GLU A 262 5.12 0.83 -10.22
CA GLU A 262 5.07 0.69 -8.77
C GLU A 262 4.20 -0.52 -8.39
N ARG A 263 4.74 -1.38 -7.52
CA ARG A 263 4.03 -2.57 -7.04
C ARG A 263 3.17 -2.18 -5.85
N VAL A 264 1.87 -2.36 -6.01
CA VAL A 264 0.87 -2.17 -4.96
C VAL A 264 0.29 -3.53 -4.55
N PRO A 265 -0.08 -3.73 -3.28
CA PRO A 265 -0.74 -4.95 -2.83
C PRO A 265 -2.02 -5.24 -3.62
N ASP A 266 -2.23 -6.51 -3.96
CA ASP A 266 -3.34 -6.97 -4.79
C ASP A 266 -4.71 -6.89 -4.09
N ASP A 267 -4.70 -6.76 -2.76
CA ASP A 267 -5.87 -6.73 -1.87
C ASP A 267 -6.47 -5.33 -1.67
N LEU A 268 -5.88 -4.28 -2.25
CA LEU A 268 -6.42 -2.92 -2.16
C LEU A 268 -7.67 -2.76 -3.04
N GLU A 269 -8.75 -2.26 -2.43
CA GLU A 269 -10.10 -2.30 -3.02
C GLU A 269 -10.52 -0.99 -3.73
N ASP A 270 -9.91 0.14 -3.39
CA ASP A 270 -10.29 1.46 -3.92
C ASP A 270 -9.09 2.40 -4.13
N VAL A 271 -9.36 3.53 -4.80
CA VAL A 271 -8.36 4.53 -5.17
C VAL A 271 -7.70 5.16 -3.94
N ASN A 272 -8.44 5.39 -2.86
CA ASN A 272 -7.92 6.04 -1.67
C ASN A 272 -6.95 5.12 -0.94
N ALA A 273 -7.27 3.83 -0.82
CA ALA A 273 -6.38 2.83 -0.22
C ALA A 273 -5.07 2.69 -1.02
N VAL A 274 -5.13 2.73 -2.35
CA VAL A 274 -3.94 2.72 -3.20
C VAL A 274 -3.14 4.01 -3.06
N ASP A 275 -3.79 5.18 -3.06
CA ASP A 275 -3.13 6.48 -2.88
C ASP A 275 -2.45 6.57 -1.50
N GLU A 276 -3.12 6.14 -0.43
CA GLU A 276 -2.58 6.08 0.93
C GLU A 276 -1.36 5.15 1.01
N TYR A 277 -1.44 3.96 0.41
CA TYR A 277 -0.31 3.04 0.33
C TYR A 277 0.88 3.63 -0.43
N LEU A 278 0.62 4.31 -1.55
CA LEU A 278 1.66 4.98 -2.33
C LEU A 278 2.31 6.13 -1.56
N ARG A 279 1.53 6.92 -0.81
CA ARG A 279 2.08 7.97 0.07
C ARG A 279 2.92 7.37 1.20
N LEU A 280 2.49 6.27 1.79
CA LEU A 280 3.29 5.51 2.76
C LEU A 280 4.60 5.03 2.11
N LEU A 281 4.56 4.41 0.94
CA LEU A 281 5.77 3.96 0.24
C LEU A 281 6.71 5.13 -0.08
N GLU A 282 6.18 6.24 -0.55
CA GLU A 282 6.94 7.44 -0.84
C GLU A 282 7.61 7.99 0.43
N ALA A 283 6.85 8.07 1.53
CA ALA A 283 7.33 8.44 2.86
C ALA A 283 8.47 7.52 3.34
N LEU A 284 8.30 6.20 3.18
CA LEU A 284 9.26 5.18 3.59
C LEU A 284 10.53 5.12 2.72
N ARG A 285 10.53 5.72 1.52
CA ARG A 285 11.70 5.76 0.63
C ARG A 285 12.59 6.98 0.85
N ILE A 286 12.15 7.92 1.68
CA ILE A 286 12.92 9.14 1.98
C ILE A 286 14.16 8.74 2.78
N ASP A 287 15.32 8.80 2.13
CA ASP A 287 16.61 8.82 2.84
C ASP A 287 16.78 10.21 3.47
N PRO A 288 16.84 10.32 4.82
CA PRO A 288 16.97 11.61 5.49
C PRO A 288 18.13 12.45 4.95
N TRP A 289 19.25 11.83 4.56
CA TRP A 289 20.43 12.55 4.09
C TRP A 289 20.32 13.13 2.68
N GLN A 290 19.39 12.61 1.87
CA GLN A 290 19.14 13.08 0.51
C GLN A 290 17.91 14.00 0.43
N ALA A 291 17.14 14.07 1.50
CA ALA A 291 15.91 14.85 1.57
C ALA A 291 16.17 16.31 1.97
N SER A 292 15.38 17.24 1.44
CA SER A 292 15.34 18.60 1.96
C SER A 292 14.72 18.62 3.37
N LEU A 293 15.08 19.61 4.18
CA LEU A 293 14.51 19.77 5.53
C LEU A 293 12.98 19.86 5.50
N ASP A 294 12.41 20.58 4.54
CA ASP A 294 10.95 20.67 4.35
C ASP A 294 10.32 19.30 4.11
N ARG A 295 10.99 18.44 3.34
CA ARG A 295 10.49 17.10 3.05
C ARG A 295 10.55 16.19 4.28
N ILE A 296 11.61 16.29 5.08
CA ILE A 296 11.72 15.59 6.38
C ILE A 296 10.59 16.04 7.30
N VAL A 297 10.35 17.35 7.41
CA VAL A 297 9.28 17.92 8.25
C VAL A 297 7.91 17.46 7.79
N GLN A 298 7.62 17.52 6.49
CA GLN A 298 6.36 17.02 5.92
C GLN A 298 6.14 15.55 6.25
N ASN A 299 7.19 14.73 6.18
CA ASN A 299 7.08 13.31 6.48
C ASN A 299 6.87 13.05 7.98
N LEU A 300 7.56 13.77 8.85
CA LEU A 300 7.37 13.70 10.31
C LEU A 300 6.00 14.22 10.76
N ALA A 301 5.39 15.14 10.01
CA ALA A 301 4.04 15.63 10.24
C ALA A 301 2.95 14.72 9.66
N SER A 302 3.31 13.74 8.82
CA SER A 302 2.38 12.80 8.21
C SER A 302 1.96 11.69 9.17
N GLU A 303 0.86 11.01 8.86
CA GLU A 303 0.41 9.82 9.59
C GLU A 303 1.39 8.62 9.49
N TYR A 304 2.34 8.67 8.54
CA TYR A 304 3.32 7.61 8.32
C TYR A 304 4.63 7.81 9.08
N ALA A 305 4.78 8.94 9.79
CA ALA A 305 6.00 9.33 10.48
C ALA A 305 6.55 8.22 11.39
N GLU A 306 5.68 7.55 12.14
CA GLU A 306 6.07 6.49 13.07
C GLU A 306 6.69 5.30 12.32
N ARG A 307 6.06 4.84 11.24
CA ARG A 307 6.58 3.74 10.42
C ARG A 307 7.90 4.11 9.75
N TRP A 308 8.07 5.37 9.34
CA TRP A 308 9.33 5.85 8.79
C TRP A 308 10.45 5.88 9.83
N LEU A 309 10.19 6.39 11.04
CA LEU A 309 11.17 6.41 12.13
C LEU A 309 11.60 5.02 12.59
N LEU A 310 10.72 4.03 12.47
CA LEU A 310 11.03 2.62 12.78
C LEU A 310 11.97 1.96 11.76
N GLN A 311 12.22 2.59 10.61
CA GLN A 311 13.21 2.07 9.67
C GLN A 311 14.63 2.13 10.25
N PRO A 312 15.49 1.16 9.94
CA PRO A 312 16.87 1.16 10.38
C PRO A 312 17.57 2.47 10.04
N ASN A 313 18.24 3.08 11.03
CA ASN A 313 19.05 4.29 10.91
C ASN A 313 18.31 5.59 10.56
N VAL A 314 16.99 5.57 10.34
CA VAL A 314 16.25 6.80 10.00
C VAL A 314 16.23 7.76 11.19
N LEU A 315 15.83 7.29 12.38
CA LEU A 315 15.80 8.12 13.59
C LEU A 315 17.18 8.71 13.92
N VAL A 316 18.23 7.88 13.85
CA VAL A 316 19.63 8.29 14.06
C VAL A 316 20.00 9.41 13.07
N SER A 317 19.73 9.19 11.78
CA SER A 317 20.05 10.15 10.72
C SER A 317 19.31 11.47 10.91
N ILE A 318 18.02 11.43 11.25
CA ILE A 318 17.22 12.64 11.51
C ILE A 318 17.79 13.44 12.68
N VAL A 319 18.13 12.77 13.79
CA VAL A 319 18.73 13.43 14.96
C VAL A 319 20.10 14.04 14.60
N GLN A 320 20.91 13.36 13.79
CA GLN A 320 22.19 13.89 13.31
C GLN A 320 22.03 15.09 12.36
N ILE A 321 21.03 15.08 11.48
CA ILE A 321 20.70 16.23 10.62
C ILE A 321 20.22 17.40 11.48
N PHE A 322 19.35 17.15 12.45
CA PHE A 322 18.84 18.17 13.37
C PHE A 322 19.94 18.78 14.24
N ALA A 323 20.93 18.00 14.65
CA ALA A 323 22.11 18.49 15.36
C ALA A 323 22.96 19.49 14.53
N GLN A 324 22.76 19.58 13.21
CA GLN A 324 23.43 20.55 12.34
C GLN A 324 22.63 21.85 12.15
N LEU A 325 21.40 21.92 12.66
CA LEU A 325 20.51 23.08 12.50
C LEU A 325 20.73 24.14 13.57
N SER A 326 20.42 25.40 13.24
CA SER A 326 20.35 26.47 14.23
C SER A 326 19.16 26.29 15.19
N ALA A 327 19.23 26.87 16.38
CA ALA A 327 18.16 26.77 17.39
C ALA A 327 16.79 27.27 16.88
N SER A 328 16.76 28.32 16.06
CA SER A 328 15.53 28.84 15.47
C SER A 328 14.93 27.88 14.44
N GLN A 329 15.77 27.21 13.63
CA GLN A 329 15.32 26.18 12.70
C GLN A 329 14.78 24.95 13.45
N LEU A 330 15.47 24.50 14.51
CA LEU A 330 15.01 23.38 15.34
C LEU A 330 13.65 23.66 15.98
N GLN A 331 13.45 24.87 16.51
CA GLN A 331 12.16 25.24 17.10
C GLN A 331 11.03 25.25 16.06
N ALA A 332 11.31 25.71 14.84
CA ALA A 332 10.34 25.68 13.74
C ALA A 332 9.97 24.25 13.33
N VAL A 333 10.98 23.37 13.19
CA VAL A 333 10.79 21.93 12.91
C VAL A 333 9.94 21.29 14.02
N ALA A 334 10.32 21.45 15.29
CA ALA A 334 9.61 20.86 16.42
C ALA A 334 8.15 21.35 16.54
N SER A 335 7.89 22.60 16.14
CA SER A 335 6.53 23.17 16.11
C SER A 335 5.69 22.59 14.96
N ALA A 336 6.31 22.24 13.84
CA ALA A 336 5.63 21.63 12.69
C ALA A 336 5.31 20.14 12.92
N VAL A 337 6.10 19.44 13.74
CA VAL A 337 5.81 18.05 14.14
C VAL A 337 4.71 18.05 15.20
N GLY A 338 3.45 17.99 14.75
CA GLY A 338 2.28 18.05 15.62
C GLY A 338 2.03 16.80 16.47
N ASN A 339 2.62 15.66 16.12
CA ASN A 339 2.42 14.39 16.83
C ASN A 339 3.31 14.29 18.09
N PRO A 340 2.74 14.23 19.31
CA PRO A 340 3.52 14.17 20.55
C PRO A 340 4.39 12.91 20.66
N GLY A 341 3.92 11.76 20.14
CA GLY A 341 4.68 10.51 20.19
C GLY A 341 5.94 10.56 19.34
N ILE A 342 5.87 11.20 18.16
CA ILE A 342 7.03 11.43 17.29
C ILE A 342 8.04 12.35 17.97
N ARG A 343 7.56 13.42 18.62
CA ARG A 343 8.41 14.33 19.38
C ARG A 343 9.10 13.62 20.55
N ASP A 344 8.38 12.78 21.28
CA ASP A 344 8.92 11.98 22.38
C ASP A 344 10.04 11.05 21.93
N VAL A 345 9.89 10.38 20.77
CA VAL A 345 10.90 9.47 20.22
C VAL A 345 12.18 10.25 19.83
N ILE A 346 12.03 11.39 19.16
CA ILE A 346 13.16 12.25 18.78
C ILE A 346 13.87 12.80 20.03
N PHE A 347 13.10 13.31 21.00
CA PHE A 347 13.61 13.80 22.27
C PHE A 347 14.45 12.74 23.00
N HIS A 348 13.92 11.53 23.12
CA HIS A 348 14.59 10.45 23.85
C HIS A 348 15.92 10.09 23.19
N HIS A 349 15.90 9.85 21.87
CA HIS A 349 17.09 9.43 21.15
C HIS A 349 18.18 10.53 21.14
N ALA A 350 17.79 11.79 20.93
CA ALA A 350 18.72 12.91 20.98
C ALA A 350 19.33 13.11 22.38
N SER A 351 18.54 12.90 23.43
CA SER A 351 19.02 13.00 24.82
C SER A 351 19.98 11.86 25.17
N GLU A 352 19.70 10.63 24.77
CA GLU A 352 20.59 9.48 24.96
C GLU A 352 21.93 9.68 24.24
N GLU A 353 21.90 10.12 22.97
CA GLU A 353 23.11 10.39 22.20
C GLU A 353 23.92 11.54 22.82
N GLY A 354 23.24 12.62 23.22
CA GLY A 354 23.86 13.76 23.91
C GLY A 354 24.51 13.35 25.24
N ILE A 355 23.83 12.57 26.07
CA ILE A 355 24.38 12.07 27.35
C ILE A 355 25.58 11.16 27.11
N THR A 356 25.50 10.27 26.13
CA THR A 356 26.61 9.37 25.77
C THR A 356 27.82 10.20 25.35
N LEU A 357 27.63 11.17 24.45
CA LEU A 357 28.71 12.06 24.00
C LEU A 357 29.22 12.97 25.12
N LEU A 358 28.43 13.30 26.13
CA LEU A 358 28.89 14.13 27.24
C LEU A 358 30.06 13.47 28.01
N GLU A 359 30.08 12.13 28.05
CA GLU A 359 31.16 11.36 28.70
C GLU A 359 32.42 11.26 27.83
N PHE A 360 32.27 11.17 26.50
CA PHE A 360 33.38 10.89 25.58
C PHE A 360 33.90 12.13 24.84
N ASP A 361 33.01 13.03 24.40
CA ASP A 361 33.33 14.27 23.70
C ASP A 361 32.32 15.39 24.03
N PRO A 362 32.47 16.07 25.18
CA PRO A 362 31.51 17.07 25.65
C PRO A 362 31.15 18.15 24.63
N PRO A 363 32.08 18.74 23.85
CA PRO A 363 31.73 19.68 22.79
C PRO A 363 30.75 19.11 21.74
N ALA A 364 30.90 17.84 21.37
CA ALA A 364 30.03 17.18 20.41
C ALA A 364 28.65 16.85 20.98
N SER A 365 28.47 16.81 22.31
CA SER A 365 27.17 16.55 22.95
C SER A 365 26.17 17.72 22.78
N ARG A 366 26.66 18.96 22.72
CA ARG A 366 25.85 20.18 22.80
C ARG A 366 24.76 20.27 21.72
N PRO A 367 25.02 19.95 20.44
CA PRO A 367 24.00 20.02 19.41
C PRO A 367 22.88 18.99 19.60
N PHE A 368 23.20 17.77 20.06
CA PHE A 368 22.22 16.72 20.33
C PHE A 368 21.31 17.07 21.52
N LEU A 369 21.89 17.63 22.58
CA LEU A 369 21.10 18.16 23.70
C LEU A 369 20.18 19.31 23.26
N GLY A 370 20.63 20.16 22.33
CA GLY A 370 19.81 21.20 21.71
C GLY A 370 18.60 20.65 20.95
N VAL A 371 18.76 19.52 20.24
CA VAL A 371 17.64 18.78 19.63
C VAL A 371 16.68 18.27 20.70
N GLY A 372 17.20 17.67 21.78
CA GLY A 372 16.38 17.24 22.92
C GLY A 372 15.51 18.36 23.46
N VAL A 373 16.10 19.51 23.80
CA VAL A 373 15.35 20.66 24.34
C VAL A 373 14.26 21.14 23.37
N ALA A 374 14.53 21.21 22.06
CA ALA A 374 13.55 21.66 21.08
C ALA A 374 12.33 20.72 20.96
N PHE A 375 12.56 19.41 21.10
CA PHE A 375 11.52 18.38 20.96
C PHE A 375 10.85 17.97 22.28
N GLU A 376 11.23 18.57 23.41
CA GLU A 376 10.71 18.22 24.73
C GLU A 376 9.15 18.26 24.76
N PRO A 377 8.49 17.24 25.34
CA PRO A 377 7.03 17.12 25.39
C PRO A 377 6.38 18.01 26.48
N VAL A 378 7.16 18.83 27.21
CA VAL A 378 6.73 19.53 28.44
C VAL A 378 6.63 21.04 28.20
N PRO A 379 5.74 21.79 28.91
CA PRO A 379 5.67 23.25 28.82
C PRO A 379 7.02 23.95 29.06
N ALA A 380 7.24 25.04 28.31
CA ALA A 380 8.51 25.77 28.17
C ALA A 380 9.25 26.12 29.47
N GLU A 381 8.55 26.25 30.60
CA GLU A 381 9.15 26.53 31.91
C GLU A 381 10.03 25.38 32.43
N VAL A 382 9.74 24.14 32.04
CA VAL A 382 10.56 22.97 32.38
C VAL A 382 11.76 22.87 31.45
N SER A 383 11.59 23.20 30.17
CA SER A 383 12.68 23.24 29.19
C SER A 383 13.78 24.22 29.54
N VAL A 384 13.45 25.38 30.10
CA VAL A 384 14.45 26.33 30.60
C VAL A 384 15.29 25.73 31.74
N ARG A 385 14.68 24.95 32.64
CA ARG A 385 15.41 24.30 33.74
C ARG A 385 16.25 23.13 33.26
N VAL A 386 15.72 22.34 32.33
CA VAL A 386 16.45 21.23 31.69
C VAL A 386 17.66 21.76 30.92
N ALA A 387 17.49 22.82 30.13
CA ALA A 387 18.59 23.49 29.43
C ALA A 387 19.64 24.04 30.40
N ALA A 388 19.22 24.71 31.49
CA ALA A 388 20.15 25.24 32.48
C ALA A 388 20.95 24.15 33.21
N GLU A 389 20.32 23.02 33.53
CA GLU A 389 21.01 21.89 34.16
C GLU A 389 21.96 21.20 33.17
N PHE A 390 21.60 21.12 31.88
CA PHE A 390 22.50 20.62 30.85
C PHE A 390 23.73 21.51 30.64
N ASP A 391 23.56 22.83 30.56
CA ASP A 391 24.69 23.77 30.46
C ASP A 391 25.63 23.61 31.66
N ARG A 392 25.09 23.44 32.87
CA ARG A 392 25.88 23.17 34.08
C ARG A 392 26.67 21.88 33.99
N LEU A 393 26.05 20.79 33.53
CA LEU A 393 26.72 19.49 33.36
C LEU A 393 27.82 19.56 32.29
N LEU A 394 27.60 20.30 31.20
CA LEU A 394 28.58 20.52 30.15
C LEU A 394 29.80 21.29 30.67
N ASP A 395 29.58 22.38 31.42
CA ASP A 395 30.66 23.14 32.04
C ASP A 395 31.49 22.26 32.99
N GLN A 396 30.83 21.42 33.79
CA GLN A 396 31.50 20.46 34.68
C GLN A 396 32.31 19.41 33.89
N ALA A 397 31.76 18.86 32.81
CA ALA A 397 32.46 17.88 31.97
C ALA A 397 33.69 18.48 31.27
N LEU A 398 33.59 19.71 30.76
CA LEU A 398 34.71 20.43 30.16
C LEU A 398 35.82 20.74 31.19
N LEU A 399 35.43 21.10 32.42
CA LEU A 399 36.38 21.31 33.52
C LEU A 399 37.10 20.00 33.88
N GLY A 400 36.35 18.89 33.95
CA GLY A 400 36.89 17.55 34.16
C GLY A 400 37.88 17.12 33.07
N ARG A 401 37.56 17.38 31.80
CA ARG A 401 38.45 17.09 30.66
C ARG A 401 39.74 17.90 30.73
N ARG A 402 39.65 19.22 30.93
CA ARG A 402 40.83 20.10 31.11
C ARG A 402 41.72 19.63 32.26
N HIS A 403 41.11 19.15 33.35
CA HIS A 403 41.86 18.63 34.49
C HIS A 403 42.51 17.27 34.20
N ARG A 404 41.83 16.35 33.48
CA ARG A 404 42.42 15.08 33.03
C ARG A 404 43.61 15.33 32.10
N ASP A 405 43.49 16.25 31.16
CA ASP A 405 44.53 16.58 30.20
C ASP A 405 45.74 17.25 30.88
N ALA A 406 45.51 18.06 31.92
CA ALA A 406 46.57 18.70 32.70
C ALA A 406 47.30 17.73 33.66
N PHE A 407 46.64 16.67 34.12
CA PHE A 407 47.17 15.73 35.13
C PHE A 407 46.96 14.25 34.74
N PRO A 408 47.53 13.77 33.62
CA PRO A 408 47.22 12.45 33.07
C PRO A 408 47.68 11.28 33.97
N LEU A 409 48.82 11.43 34.67
CA LEU A 409 49.39 10.40 35.55
C LEU A 409 48.60 10.25 36.86
N GLU A 410 48.04 11.34 37.39
CA GLU A 410 47.20 11.34 38.59
C GLU A 410 45.82 10.76 38.30
N PHE A 411 45.30 10.98 37.09
CA PHE A 411 44.05 10.36 36.68
C PHE A 411 44.21 8.84 36.48
N ALA A 412 45.30 8.41 35.84
CA ALA A 412 45.61 6.99 35.63
C ALA A 412 45.73 6.22 36.96
N SER A 413 46.34 6.82 37.98
CA SER A 413 46.48 6.19 39.30
C SER A 413 45.16 6.09 40.07
N VAL A 414 44.24 7.05 39.89
CA VAL A 414 42.88 6.99 40.48
C VAL A 414 41.99 5.98 39.76
N THR A 415 42.04 5.90 38.43
CA THR A 415 41.29 4.87 37.67
C THR A 415 41.82 3.45 37.89
N ALA A 416 43.09 3.30 38.25
CA ALA A 416 43.68 2.00 38.61
C ALA A 416 43.21 1.47 39.99
N ILE A 417 42.60 2.32 40.83
CA ILE A 417 42.07 1.95 42.16
C ILE A 417 40.58 1.56 42.09
N LEU A 418 39.89 1.86 40.98
CA LEU A 418 38.56 1.29 40.71
C LEU A 418 38.73 -0.19 40.31
N PRO A 419 38.01 -1.14 40.91
CA PRO A 419 38.15 -2.54 40.55
C PRO A 419 37.77 -2.71 39.07
N SER A 420 38.77 -3.11 38.29
CA SER A 420 38.64 -3.64 36.95
C SER A 420 37.82 -4.94 36.99
N GLY A 421 36.50 -4.84 36.96
CA GLY A 421 35.62 -5.94 36.61
C GLY A 421 35.69 -6.21 35.11
N ALA A 422 36.78 -6.82 34.66
CA ALA A 422 36.99 -7.27 33.28
C ALA A 422 36.57 -8.75 33.12
N PRO A 423 36.77 -9.40 31.95
CA PRO A 423 35.73 -10.02 31.13
C PRO A 423 35.60 -11.56 31.30
N GLY A 424 34.42 -12.07 30.95
CA GLY A 424 34.15 -13.39 30.36
C GLY A 424 34.70 -14.65 31.04
N HIS A 425 33.81 -15.47 31.62
CA HIS A 425 33.85 -16.94 31.58
C HIS A 425 32.41 -17.46 31.59
N SER A 426 31.98 -18.12 30.50
CA SER A 426 30.95 -19.16 30.57
C SER A 426 31.56 -20.41 31.21
N PRO A 427 30.81 -21.13 32.06
CA PRO A 427 30.46 -22.50 31.69
C PRO A 427 28.99 -22.85 31.97
N GLN A 428 28.47 -23.75 31.13
CA GLN A 428 27.19 -24.46 31.29
C GLN A 428 27.11 -25.21 32.64
N ALA A 429 25.93 -25.21 33.26
CA ALA A 429 25.01 -26.37 33.38
C ALA A 429 24.15 -26.36 34.66
N GLN A 430 22.87 -26.73 34.47
CA GLN A 430 21.92 -27.37 35.40
C GLN A 430 21.07 -26.54 36.39
N GLU A 431 19.87 -26.21 35.90
CA GLU A 431 18.51 -26.51 36.43
C GLU A 431 17.98 -25.99 37.79
N PRO A 432 16.64 -25.81 37.90
CA PRO A 432 16.01 -24.81 38.74
C PRO A 432 15.53 -25.38 40.08
N SER A 433 15.63 -24.61 41.15
CA SER A 433 14.91 -24.86 42.40
C SER A 433 13.82 -23.81 42.59
N GLN A 434 12.59 -24.28 42.41
CA GLN A 434 11.34 -23.63 42.82
C GLN A 434 11.29 -23.49 44.35
N VAL A 435 10.93 -22.31 44.87
CA VAL A 435 10.03 -22.12 46.03
C VAL A 435 9.52 -20.64 46.02
N PRO A 436 8.42 -20.28 46.72
CA PRO A 436 7.03 -20.34 46.28
C PRO A 436 6.40 -18.94 46.08
N LEU A 437 5.25 -18.91 45.39
CA LEU A 437 4.29 -17.80 45.42
C LEU A 437 3.88 -17.47 46.87
N LEU A 438 4.18 -16.25 47.31
CA LEU A 438 3.47 -15.58 48.40
C LEU A 438 2.66 -14.44 47.79
N ALA A 439 1.34 -14.60 47.86
CA ALA A 439 0.37 -13.56 47.60
C ALA A 439 0.40 -12.53 48.73
N GLU A 440 0.62 -11.25 48.40
CA GLU A 440 0.33 -10.11 49.26
C GLU A 440 -0.24 -9.00 48.37
N ALA A 441 -1.55 -8.81 48.43
CA ALA A 441 -2.18 -7.77 49.22
C ALA A 441 -2.09 -6.40 48.53
N GLU A 442 -3.21 -6.00 47.93
CA GLU A 442 -3.43 -4.65 47.40
C GLU A 442 -3.23 -3.63 48.53
N LEU A 443 -2.02 -3.09 48.60
CA LEU A 443 -1.72 -1.90 49.38
C LEU A 443 -2.28 -0.69 48.62
N PRO A 444 -3.06 0.19 49.29
CA PRO A 444 -3.66 1.35 48.63
C PRO A 444 -2.55 2.23 48.03
N THR A 445 -2.68 2.47 46.73
CA THR A 445 -1.74 3.15 45.82
C THR A 445 -1.23 4.50 46.32
N ASP A 446 -1.99 5.18 47.20
CA ASP A 446 -1.60 6.46 47.80
C ASP A 446 -0.56 6.36 48.92
N ARG A 447 -0.46 5.22 49.62
CA ARG A 447 0.61 4.99 50.62
C ARG A 447 1.90 4.58 49.95
N VAL A 448 1.84 3.80 48.86
CA VAL A 448 3.02 3.41 48.08
C VAL A 448 3.62 4.62 47.36
N ARG A 449 2.80 5.52 46.78
CA ARG A 449 3.29 6.79 46.23
C ARG A 449 3.98 7.66 47.28
N ARG A 450 3.36 7.86 48.45
CA ARG A 450 3.95 8.66 49.53
C ARG A 450 5.23 8.04 50.11
N ILE A 451 5.26 6.72 50.33
CA ILE A 451 6.45 6.01 50.81
C ILE A 451 7.57 6.06 49.75
N ARG A 452 7.23 6.00 48.46
CA ARG A 452 8.19 6.07 47.34
C ARG A 452 8.74 7.48 47.13
N THR A 453 7.94 8.52 47.27
CA THR A 453 8.41 9.92 47.27
C THR A 453 9.27 10.23 48.51
N VAL A 454 8.90 9.68 49.68
CA VAL A 454 9.71 9.80 50.91
C VAL A 454 11.02 9.03 50.77
N LEU A 455 11.04 7.83 50.19
CA LEU A 455 12.27 7.07 49.92
C LEU A 455 13.17 7.72 48.86
N LEU A 456 12.60 8.36 47.83
CA LEU A 456 13.37 9.14 46.84
C LEU A 456 13.97 10.40 47.46
N ASN A 457 13.21 11.11 48.29
CA ASN A 457 13.71 12.29 49.01
C ASN A 457 14.72 11.89 50.09
N VAL A 458 14.52 10.77 50.80
CA VAL A 458 15.49 10.23 51.76
C VAL A 458 16.73 9.70 51.05
N GLY A 459 16.61 9.14 49.83
CA GLY A 459 17.73 8.73 49.01
C GLY A 459 18.59 9.91 48.54
N VAL A 460 17.95 10.99 48.06
CA VAL A 460 18.65 12.23 47.68
C VAL A 460 19.25 12.94 48.91
N ILE A 461 18.55 12.98 50.04
CA ILE A 461 19.05 13.57 51.29
C ILE A 461 20.19 12.73 51.88
N ALA A 462 20.10 11.39 51.82
CA ALA A 462 21.18 10.50 52.22
C ALA A 462 22.38 10.62 51.29
N LEU A 463 22.18 10.81 49.98
CA LEU A 463 23.28 11.04 49.04
C LEU A 463 23.94 12.40 49.28
N VAL A 464 23.18 13.46 49.54
CA VAL A 464 23.70 14.79 49.90
C VAL A 464 24.41 14.75 51.27
N ALA A 465 23.90 13.99 52.23
CA ALA A 465 24.54 13.80 53.53
C ALA A 465 25.82 12.95 53.42
N ILE A 466 25.85 11.94 52.55
CA ILE A 466 27.04 11.14 52.24
C ILE A 466 28.06 11.98 51.47
N SER A 467 27.64 12.80 50.51
CA SER A 467 28.51 13.76 49.79
C SER A 467 29.07 14.83 50.74
N GLY A 468 28.26 15.34 51.67
CA GLY A 468 28.68 16.28 52.71
C GLY A 468 29.62 15.66 53.76
N ALA A 469 29.36 14.43 54.19
CA ALA A 469 30.24 13.67 55.07
C ALA A 469 31.56 13.29 54.39
N SER A 470 31.54 13.01 53.08
CA SER A 470 32.73 12.71 52.28
C SER A 470 33.64 13.96 52.16
N LEU A 471 33.05 15.14 51.97
CA LEU A 471 33.76 16.43 51.99
C LEU A 471 34.33 16.77 53.38
N GLY A 472 33.64 16.38 54.45
CA GLY A 472 34.08 16.58 55.84
C GLY A 472 35.17 15.61 56.31
N ILE A 473 35.20 14.37 55.81
CA ILE A 473 36.11 13.31 56.26
C ILE A 473 37.38 13.22 55.38
N PHE A 474 37.27 13.45 54.06
CA PHE A 474 38.39 13.23 53.11
C PHE A 474 39.03 14.52 52.56
N GLY A 475 38.49 15.69 52.90
CA GLY A 475 38.96 16.99 52.40
C GLY A 475 38.76 17.17 50.90
N ALA A 476 39.06 18.37 50.39
CA ALA A 476 38.92 18.73 48.98
C ALA A 476 40.01 18.08 48.10
N SER A 477 39.99 16.75 47.98
CA SER A 477 40.88 16.00 47.09
C SER A 477 40.21 15.68 45.75
N PRO A 478 40.99 15.50 44.66
CA PRO A 478 40.46 15.21 43.32
C PRO A 478 39.57 13.96 43.23
N ALA A 479 39.84 12.93 44.03
CA ALA A 479 39.03 11.72 44.11
C ALA A 479 37.60 12.00 44.63
N THR A 480 37.48 12.97 45.54
CA THR A 480 36.20 13.37 46.15
C THR A 480 35.32 14.09 45.14
N TRP A 481 35.91 14.89 44.25
CA TRP A 481 35.19 15.59 43.17
C TRP A 481 34.78 14.66 42.03
N GLY A 482 35.66 13.72 41.63
CA GLY A 482 35.32 12.71 40.62
C GLY A 482 34.18 11.79 41.06
N ALA A 483 34.20 11.34 42.31
CA ALA A 483 33.10 10.57 42.89
C ALA A 483 31.80 11.39 43.01
N LEU A 484 31.91 12.69 43.28
CA LEU A 484 30.75 13.59 43.31
C LEU A 484 30.11 13.74 41.94
N VAL A 485 30.90 13.94 40.88
CA VAL A 485 30.38 14.09 39.51
C VAL A 485 29.75 12.79 39.02
N ALA A 486 30.43 11.64 39.20
CA ALA A 486 29.87 10.35 38.80
C ALA A 486 28.57 10.01 39.57
N SER A 487 28.52 10.26 40.88
CA SER A 487 27.31 10.03 41.67
C SER A 487 26.19 11.02 41.36
N THR A 488 26.51 12.27 41.03
CA THR A 488 25.51 13.28 40.62
C THR A 488 24.94 12.95 39.24
N SER A 489 25.79 12.61 38.27
CA SER A 489 25.35 12.19 36.92
C SER A 489 24.52 10.91 36.96
N LEU A 490 24.94 9.91 37.74
CA LEU A 490 24.16 8.69 37.95
C LEU A 490 22.84 8.99 38.66
N SER A 491 22.81 9.92 39.61
CA SER A 491 21.58 10.32 40.32
C SER A 491 20.63 11.13 39.45
N VAL A 492 21.13 11.98 38.56
CA VAL A 492 20.32 12.71 37.57
C VAL A 492 19.77 11.75 36.54
N ALA A 493 20.58 10.82 36.02
CA ALA A 493 20.12 9.74 35.15
C ALA A 493 19.04 8.89 35.83
N THR A 494 19.26 8.50 37.09
CA THR A 494 18.29 7.71 37.86
C THR A 494 17.02 8.50 38.19
N TYR A 495 17.12 9.82 38.42
CA TYR A 495 15.97 10.69 38.66
C TYR A 495 15.13 10.90 37.38
N LEU A 496 15.78 11.10 36.24
CA LEU A 496 15.11 11.26 34.94
C LEU A 496 14.47 9.94 34.46
N ILE A 497 15.16 8.81 34.66
CA ILE A 497 14.64 7.46 34.35
C ILE A 497 13.54 7.05 35.34
N GLY A 498 13.72 7.34 36.63
CA GLY A 498 12.80 6.95 37.71
C GLY A 498 11.46 7.68 37.70
N ARG A 499 11.37 8.85 37.06
CA ARG A 499 10.12 9.62 36.93
C ARG A 499 9.12 9.01 35.94
N ARG A 500 9.51 7.97 35.17
CA ARG A 500 8.68 7.28 34.16
C ARG A 500 8.25 5.83 34.52
N ARG A 501 8.33 5.38 35.78
CA ARG A 501 7.70 4.10 36.23
C ARG A 501 6.74 4.24 37.41
#